data_AF-A0A7J0BKG1-F1
#
_entry.id   AF-A0A7J0BKG1-F1
#
_cell.length_a   1.000
_cell.length_b   1.000
_cell.length_c   1.000
_cell.angle_alpha   90.00
_cell.angle_beta   90.00
_cell.angle_gamma   90.00
#
_symmetry.space_group_name_H-M   'P 1'
#
loop_
_entity.id
_entity.type
_entity.pdbx_description
1 polymer ?
#
loop_
_entity_poly.entity_id
_entity_poly.type
_entity_poly.pdbx_seq_one_letter_code
_entity_poly.pdbx_strand_id
1 'polypeptide(L)'
;MNTSQKIALFAVIVTIIGITIAETSKYCDRANESYIASLKHDIDMYEKFEKFNIPKTLNTLNTTLTELEKNAKNINDYTDTINKNKELEIKNKTLSSDIEKFKQENIELNKKIEALEEKYNRLMSENENFTLKNNQSRTLLGGEIAVGLSRASQALEIATVTINNKTHELRAGQSVSLELSGKRCTTVLKGIGYDSAGFEFFCKPIPPKSHQ
;
A
#
# COMPACT_ATOMS: atom_id res chain seq x y z
N MET A 1 -28.60 55.63 -103.81
CA MET A 1 -29.00 54.47 -103.00
C MET A 1 -30.09 53.72 -103.78
N ASN A 2 -29.76 52.56 -104.35
CA ASN A 2 -30.71 51.78 -105.16
C ASN A 2 -31.86 51.25 -104.31
N THR A 3 -33.05 51.06 -104.90
CA THR A 3 -34.26 50.53 -104.25
C THR A 3 -34.00 49.26 -103.45
N SER A 4 -33.09 48.40 -103.93
CA SER A 4 -32.66 47.18 -103.25
C SER A 4 -31.96 47.44 -101.90
N GLN A 5 -31.18 48.52 -101.77
CA GLN A 5 -30.52 48.89 -100.50
C GLN A 5 -31.51 49.43 -99.46
N LYS A 6 -32.58 50.12 -99.88
CA LYS A 6 -33.60 50.62 -98.96
C LYS A 6 -34.45 49.49 -98.37
N ILE A 7 -34.77 48.48 -99.18
CA ILE A 7 -35.52 47.29 -98.74
C ILE A 7 -34.66 46.46 -97.78
N ALA A 8 -33.38 46.28 -98.08
CA ALA A 8 -32.45 45.59 -97.18
C ALA A 8 -32.30 46.31 -95.82
N LEU A 9 -32.19 47.64 -95.83
CA LEU A 9 -32.11 48.43 -94.60
C LEU A 9 -33.39 48.32 -93.75
N PHE A 10 -34.56 48.38 -94.38
CA PHE A 10 -35.84 48.24 -93.69
C PHE A 10 -36.03 46.84 -93.09
N ALA A 11 -35.64 45.79 -93.82
CA ALA A 11 -35.69 44.43 -93.32
C ALA A 11 -34.78 44.26 -92.09
N VAL A 12 -33.55 44.79 -92.12
CA VAL A 12 -32.63 44.73 -90.98
C VAL A 12 -33.21 45.47 -89.76
N ILE A 13 -33.77 46.66 -89.94
CA ILE A 13 -34.36 47.45 -88.85
C ILE A 13 -35.56 46.71 -88.22
N VAL A 14 -36.46 46.16 -89.04
CA VAL A 14 -37.62 45.40 -88.53
C VAL A 14 -37.17 44.14 -87.79
N THR A 15 -36.11 43.47 -88.26
CA THR A 15 -35.59 42.27 -87.58
C THR A 15 -34.97 42.63 -86.23
N ILE A 16 -34.20 43.72 -86.15
CA ILE A 16 -33.60 44.19 -84.90
C ILE A 16 -34.69 44.59 -83.89
N ILE A 17 -35.71 45.34 -84.32
CA ILE A 17 -36.83 45.73 -83.45
C ILE A 17 -37.59 44.49 -82.96
N GLY A 18 -37.87 43.52 -83.84
CA GLY A 18 -38.52 42.26 -83.47
C GLY A 18 -37.72 41.44 -82.45
N ILE A 19 -36.40 41.36 -82.60
CA ILE A 19 -35.51 40.67 -81.64
C ILE A 19 -35.53 41.38 -80.29
N THR A 20 -35.39 42.70 -80.26
CA THR A 20 -35.38 43.46 -78.99
C THR A 20 -36.71 43.38 -78.23
N ILE A 21 -37.85 43.38 -78.91
CA ILE A 21 -39.17 43.21 -78.27
C ILE A 21 -39.34 41.78 -77.74
N ALA A 22 -38.89 40.76 -78.49
CA ALA A 22 -38.99 39.37 -78.07
C ALA A 22 -38.02 39.01 -76.92
N GLU A 23 -36.86 39.68 -76.84
CA GLU A 23 -35.91 39.49 -75.74
C GLU A 23 -36.37 40.21 -74.47
N THR A 24 -36.93 41.42 -74.59
CA THR A 24 -37.45 42.18 -73.44
C THR A 24 -38.70 41.56 -72.84
N SER A 25 -39.61 40.99 -73.66
CA SER A 25 -40.77 40.24 -73.13
C SER A 25 -40.36 38.97 -72.40
N LYS A 26 -39.42 38.19 -72.95
CA LYS A 26 -38.86 37.00 -72.27
C LYS A 26 -38.14 37.33 -70.96
N TYR A 27 -37.54 38.52 -70.87
CA TYR A 27 -36.90 38.97 -69.63
C TYR A 27 -37.93 39.38 -68.57
N CYS A 28 -38.99 40.09 -68.95
CA CYS A 28 -40.10 40.43 -68.06
C CYS A 28 -40.84 39.18 -67.56
N ASP A 29 -41.10 38.21 -68.44
CA ASP A 29 -41.78 36.96 -68.06
C ASP A 29 -40.91 36.11 -67.11
N ARG A 30 -39.60 36.01 -67.36
CA ARG A 30 -38.66 35.33 -66.44
C ARG A 30 -38.48 36.05 -65.12
N ALA A 31 -38.45 37.38 -65.11
CA ALA A 31 -38.36 38.18 -63.89
C ALA A 31 -39.62 38.02 -63.03
N ASN A 32 -40.80 38.01 -63.66
CA ASN A 32 -42.07 37.75 -62.98
C ASN A 32 -42.16 36.30 -62.48
N GLU A 33 -41.74 35.31 -63.26
CA GLU A 33 -41.68 33.91 -62.80
C GLU A 33 -40.73 33.74 -61.61
N SER A 34 -39.55 34.37 -61.66
CA SER A 34 -38.58 34.30 -60.56
C SER A 34 -39.10 34.98 -59.29
N TYR A 35 -39.76 36.14 -59.43
CA TYR A 35 -40.36 36.84 -58.30
C TYR A 35 -41.52 36.04 -57.69
N ILE A 36 -42.40 35.49 -58.52
CA ILE A 36 -43.50 34.61 -58.09
C ILE A 36 -42.97 33.33 -57.45
N ALA A 37 -41.87 32.76 -57.96
CA ALA A 37 -41.23 31.60 -57.36
C ALA A 37 -40.63 31.94 -55.98
N SER A 38 -40.03 33.12 -55.81
CA SER A 38 -39.52 33.58 -54.51
C SER A 38 -40.66 33.81 -53.51
N LEU A 39 -41.76 34.44 -53.93
CA LEU A 39 -42.95 34.62 -53.10
C LEU A 39 -43.61 33.30 -52.71
N LYS A 40 -43.68 32.33 -53.63
CA LYS A 40 -44.16 30.98 -53.31
C LYS A 40 -43.24 30.27 -52.32
N HIS A 41 -41.92 30.44 -52.46
CA HIS A 41 -40.96 29.87 -51.51
C HIS A 41 -41.12 30.49 -50.12
N ASP A 42 -41.26 31.82 -50.05
CA ASP A 42 -41.46 32.53 -48.79
C ASP A 42 -42.79 32.14 -48.14
N ILE A 43 -43.87 32.04 -48.90
CA ILE A 43 -45.19 31.58 -48.39
C ILE A 43 -45.12 30.13 -47.91
N ASP A 44 -44.48 29.22 -48.65
CA ASP A 44 -44.31 27.82 -48.24
C ASP A 44 -43.47 27.71 -46.97
N MET A 45 -42.44 28.55 -46.82
CA MET A 45 -41.65 28.65 -45.59
C MET A 45 -42.49 29.21 -44.43
N TYR A 46 -43.30 30.26 -44.64
CA TYR A 46 -44.19 30.81 -43.63
C TYR A 46 -45.26 29.80 -43.19
N GLU A 47 -45.90 29.07 -44.12
CA GLU A 47 -46.85 28.00 -43.78
C GLU A 47 -46.17 26.84 -43.03
N LYS A 48 -44.93 26.50 -43.38
CA LYS A 48 -44.14 25.49 -42.66
C LYS A 48 -43.76 25.96 -41.27
N PHE A 49 -43.43 27.25 -41.10
CA PHE A 49 -43.15 27.88 -39.80
C PHE A 49 -44.39 27.97 -38.92
N GLU A 50 -45.57 28.26 -39.49
CA GLU A 50 -46.84 28.33 -38.77
C GLU A 50 -47.30 26.94 -38.30
N LYS A 51 -47.00 25.90 -39.08
CA LYS A 51 -47.15 24.49 -38.67
C LYS A 51 -46.09 24.05 -37.67
N PHE A 52 -45.02 24.83 -37.48
CA PHE A 52 -43.95 24.53 -36.54
C PHE A 52 -44.35 25.01 -35.14
N ASN A 53 -44.57 24.08 -34.23
CA ASN A 53 -44.90 24.42 -32.85
C ASN A 53 -43.61 24.82 -32.11
N ILE A 54 -43.17 26.06 -32.32
CA ILE A 54 -41.94 26.65 -31.77
C ILE A 54 -41.82 26.40 -30.26
N PRO A 55 -42.86 26.64 -29.42
CA PRO A 55 -42.81 26.34 -28.00
C PRO A 55 -42.50 24.87 -27.70
N LYS A 56 -43.13 23.93 -28.42
CA LYS A 56 -42.89 22.50 -28.25
C LYS A 56 -41.46 22.11 -28.63
N THR A 57 -40.94 22.64 -29.74
CA THR A 57 -39.56 22.37 -30.19
C THR A 57 -38.52 22.93 -29.23
N LEU A 58 -38.72 24.15 -28.71
CA LEU A 58 -37.86 24.73 -27.67
C LEU A 58 -37.87 23.88 -26.40
N ASN A 59 -39.02 23.37 -25.99
CA ASN A 59 -39.13 22.52 -24.81
C ASN A 59 -38.39 21.18 -25.00
N THR A 60 -38.52 20.56 -26.18
CA THR A 60 -37.77 19.36 -26.55
C THR A 60 -36.26 19.63 -26.55
N LEU A 61 -35.81 20.72 -27.18
CA LEU A 61 -34.40 21.12 -27.19
C LEU A 61 -33.86 21.31 -25.77
N ASN A 62 -34.61 21.99 -24.91
CA ASN A 62 -34.22 22.22 -23.53
C ASN A 62 -34.12 20.90 -22.73
N THR A 63 -35.04 19.96 -22.99
CA THR A 63 -35.02 18.62 -22.38
C THR A 63 -33.80 17.83 -22.85
N THR A 64 -33.53 17.82 -24.16
CA THR A 64 -32.34 17.19 -24.74
C THR A 64 -31.05 17.79 -24.22
N LEU A 65 -30.99 19.11 -24.03
CA LEU A 65 -29.82 19.80 -23.46
C LEU A 65 -29.57 19.35 -22.01
N THR A 66 -30.64 19.28 -21.21
CA THR A 66 -30.57 18.80 -19.82
C THR A 66 -30.11 17.35 -19.74
N GLU A 67 -30.58 16.49 -20.65
CA GLU A 67 -30.12 15.10 -20.75
C GLU A 67 -28.65 15.01 -21.19
N LEU A 68 -28.22 15.87 -22.11
CA LEU A 68 -26.83 15.94 -22.56
C LEU A 68 -25.90 16.36 -21.43
N GLU A 69 -26.27 17.38 -20.66
CA GLU A 69 -25.53 17.84 -19.49
C GLU A 69 -25.42 16.74 -18.43
N LYS A 70 -26.52 16.01 -18.17
CA LYS A 70 -26.52 14.86 -17.26
C LYS A 70 -25.60 13.75 -17.75
N ASN A 71 -25.62 13.44 -19.05
CA ASN A 71 -24.75 12.42 -19.63
C ASN A 71 -23.28 12.84 -19.60
N ALA A 72 -22.97 14.10 -19.89
CA ALA A 72 -21.61 14.64 -19.78
C ALA A 72 -21.09 14.55 -18.33
N LYS A 73 -21.94 14.86 -17.34
CA LYS A 73 -21.60 14.70 -15.92
C LYS A 73 -21.33 13.23 -15.57
N ASN A 74 -22.20 12.31 -15.99
CA ASN A 74 -22.01 10.88 -15.73
C ASN A 74 -20.72 10.33 -16.35
N ILE A 75 -20.34 10.81 -17.55
CA ILE A 75 -19.08 10.43 -18.20
C ILE A 75 -17.89 10.92 -17.36
N ASN A 76 -17.93 12.16 -16.89
CA ASN A 76 -16.87 12.69 -16.02
C ASN A 76 -16.76 11.90 -14.71
N ASP A 77 -17.88 11.64 -14.04
CA ASP A 77 -17.91 10.85 -12.79
C ASP A 77 -17.36 9.43 -13.00
N TYR A 78 -17.65 8.83 -14.16
CA TYR A 78 -17.13 7.51 -14.54
C TYR A 78 -15.62 7.55 -14.79
N THR A 79 -15.12 8.56 -15.50
CA THR A 79 -13.68 8.76 -15.72
C THR A 79 -12.93 8.95 -14.40
N ASP A 80 -13.47 9.74 -13.48
CA ASP A 80 -12.90 9.94 -12.14
C ASP A 80 -12.87 8.64 -11.34
N THR A 81 -13.92 7.82 -11.45
CA THR A 81 -13.98 6.50 -10.81
C THR A 81 -12.94 5.55 -11.37
N ILE A 82 -12.73 5.54 -12.69
CA ILE A 82 -11.65 4.76 -13.33
C ILE A 82 -10.28 5.19 -12.81
N ASN A 83 -10.03 6.49 -12.72
CA ASN A 83 -8.76 7.02 -12.25
C ASN A 83 -8.50 6.61 -10.79
N LYS A 84 -9.50 6.75 -9.92
CA LYS A 84 -9.42 6.27 -8.52
C LYS A 84 -9.19 4.77 -8.43
N ASN A 85 -9.85 3.97 -9.27
CA ASN A 85 -9.64 2.52 -9.30
C ASN A 85 -8.21 2.16 -9.69
N LYS A 86 -7.62 2.85 -10.69
CA LYS A 86 -6.22 2.64 -11.06
C LYS A 86 -5.26 3.02 -9.93
N GLU A 87 -5.50 4.13 -9.24
CA GLU A 87 -4.71 4.52 -8.08
C GLU A 87 -4.79 3.48 -6.95
N LEU A 88 -5.99 2.99 -6.67
CA LEU A 88 -6.20 1.93 -5.66
C LEU A 88 -5.53 0.63 -6.06
N GLU A 89 -5.55 0.26 -7.34
CA GLU A 89 -4.87 -0.93 -7.84
C GLU A 89 -3.35 -0.83 -7.66
N ILE A 90 -2.77 0.34 -7.95
CA ILE A 90 -1.34 0.61 -7.72
C ILE A 90 -1.03 0.51 -6.22
N LYS A 91 -1.81 1.19 -5.37
CA LYS A 91 -1.63 1.13 -3.90
C LYS A 91 -1.72 -0.31 -3.37
N ASN A 92 -2.66 -1.10 -3.89
CA ASN A 92 -2.85 -2.48 -3.47
C ASN A 92 -1.66 -3.38 -3.88
N LYS A 93 -1.09 -3.14 -5.07
CA LYS A 93 0.14 -3.83 -5.51
C LYS A 93 1.33 -3.47 -4.62
N THR A 94 1.49 -2.18 -4.28
CA THR A 94 2.55 -1.74 -3.35
C THR A 94 2.39 -2.37 -1.97
N LEU A 95 1.19 -2.30 -1.38
CA LEU A 95 0.88 -2.91 -0.08
C LEU A 95 1.16 -4.43 -0.08
N SER A 96 0.78 -5.13 -1.15
CA SER A 96 1.04 -6.57 -1.27
C SER A 96 2.54 -6.88 -1.30
N SER A 97 3.32 -6.05 -2.01
CA SER A 97 4.78 -6.16 -2.03
C SER A 97 5.40 -5.90 -0.65
N ASP A 98 4.91 -4.89 0.07
CA ASP A 98 5.39 -4.55 1.41
C ASP A 98 5.09 -5.66 2.42
N ILE A 99 3.91 -6.29 2.33
CA ILE A 99 3.54 -7.43 3.19
C ILE A 99 4.51 -8.60 3.00
N GLU A 100 4.83 -8.97 1.74
CA GLU A 100 5.77 -10.06 1.49
C GLU A 100 7.18 -9.71 1.98
N LYS A 101 7.61 -8.45 1.83
CA LYS A 101 8.89 -7.98 2.39
C LYS A 101 8.92 -8.11 3.92
N PHE A 102 7.91 -7.61 4.62
CA PHE A 102 7.85 -7.71 6.08
C PHE A 102 7.76 -9.15 6.58
N LYS A 103 7.09 -10.03 5.83
CA LYS A 103 7.04 -11.47 6.15
C LYS A 103 8.44 -12.10 6.10
N GLN A 104 9.24 -11.77 5.08
CA GLN A 104 10.63 -12.24 4.99
C GLN A 104 11.51 -11.67 6.11
N GLU A 105 11.41 -10.37 6.38
CA GLU A 105 12.14 -9.74 7.49
C GLU A 105 11.80 -10.37 8.84
N ASN A 106 10.53 -10.71 9.08
CA ASN A 106 10.09 -11.37 10.30
C ASN A 106 10.66 -12.80 10.41
N ILE A 107 10.71 -13.55 9.31
CA ILE A 107 11.36 -14.88 9.28
C ILE A 107 12.85 -14.76 9.62
N GLU A 108 13.56 -13.78 9.06
CA GLU A 108 14.97 -13.55 9.36
C GLU A 108 15.21 -13.13 10.81
N LEU A 109 14.35 -12.26 11.35
CA LEU A 109 14.41 -11.83 12.75
C LEU A 109 14.19 -13.01 13.69
N ASN A 110 13.21 -13.86 13.44
CA ASN A 110 12.96 -15.05 14.26
C ASN A 110 14.16 -16.01 14.24
N LYS A 111 14.77 -16.25 13.08
CA LYS A 111 16.01 -17.05 13.01
C LYS A 111 17.15 -16.44 13.81
N LYS A 112 17.29 -15.10 13.81
CA LYS A 112 18.31 -14.41 14.63
C LYS A 112 18.01 -14.54 16.11
N ILE A 113 16.75 -14.46 16.51
CA ILE A 113 16.32 -14.67 17.91
C ILE A 113 16.67 -16.10 18.34
N GLU A 114 16.27 -17.12 17.58
CA GLU A 114 16.58 -18.52 17.88
C GLU A 114 18.10 -18.75 18.02
N ALA A 115 18.90 -18.21 17.09
CA ALA A 115 20.36 -18.33 17.14
C ALA A 115 20.98 -17.60 18.35
N LEU A 116 20.41 -16.47 18.76
CA LEU A 116 20.83 -15.75 19.96
C LEU A 116 20.41 -16.48 21.23
N GLU A 117 19.22 -17.07 21.26
CA GLU A 117 18.76 -17.91 22.36
C GLU A 117 19.63 -19.15 22.53
N GLU A 118 20.01 -19.81 21.44
CA GLU A 118 20.94 -20.95 21.48
C GLU A 118 22.30 -20.54 22.04
N LYS A 119 22.87 -19.42 21.54
CA LYS A 119 24.12 -18.87 22.07
C LYS A 119 24.00 -18.48 23.54
N TYR A 120 22.90 -17.85 23.92
CA TYR A 120 22.62 -17.45 25.30
C TYR A 120 22.51 -18.68 26.21
N ASN A 121 21.79 -19.71 25.80
CA ASN A 121 21.65 -20.95 26.57
C ASN A 121 22.98 -21.70 26.71
N ARG A 122 23.81 -21.70 25.66
CA ARG A 122 25.15 -22.28 25.69
C ARG A 122 26.10 -21.51 26.60
N LEU A 123 26.04 -20.18 26.61
CA LEU A 123 26.81 -19.34 27.52
C LEU A 123 26.28 -19.44 28.97
N MET A 124 24.98 -19.57 29.17
CA MET A 124 24.38 -19.67 30.51
C MET A 124 24.52 -21.05 31.14
N SER A 125 25.00 -22.05 30.39
CA SER A 125 25.45 -23.34 30.90
C SER A 125 26.92 -23.29 31.35
N GLU A 126 27.34 -22.16 31.93
CA GLU A 126 28.67 -21.98 32.53
C GLU A 126 28.81 -22.92 33.73
N ASN A 127 29.32 -24.12 33.46
CA ASN A 127 29.88 -24.99 34.50
C ASN A 127 31.25 -24.42 34.86
N GLU A 128 31.34 -23.84 36.04
CA GLU A 128 32.60 -23.35 36.58
C GLU A 128 33.10 -24.29 37.68
N ASN A 129 34.31 -24.81 37.51
CA ASN A 129 35.00 -25.55 38.55
C ASN A 129 35.99 -24.63 39.26
N PHE A 130 35.97 -24.64 40.59
CA PHE A 130 36.89 -23.84 41.38
C PHE A 130 37.26 -24.53 42.68
N THR A 131 38.33 -24.07 43.32
CA THR A 131 38.79 -24.57 44.61
C THR A 131 38.96 -23.40 45.55
N LEU A 132 38.44 -23.53 46.77
CA LEU A 132 38.63 -22.56 47.84
C LEU A 132 39.49 -23.18 48.93
N LYS A 133 40.39 -22.40 49.51
CA LYS A 133 41.05 -22.73 50.78
C LYS A 133 40.23 -22.22 51.96
N ASN A 134 40.54 -22.72 53.16
CA ASN A 134 39.93 -22.21 54.38
C ASN A 134 40.03 -20.68 54.47
N ASN A 135 38.93 -20.04 54.86
CA ASN A 135 38.74 -18.59 54.92
C ASN A 135 38.84 -17.85 53.56
N GLN A 136 38.76 -18.56 52.43
CA GLN A 136 38.65 -17.93 51.12
C GLN A 136 37.20 -17.86 50.66
N SER A 137 36.92 -16.86 49.84
CA SER A 137 35.66 -16.72 49.14
C SER A 137 35.89 -16.43 47.66
N ARG A 138 34.87 -16.73 46.87
CA ARG A 138 34.80 -16.40 45.47
C ARG A 138 33.41 -15.86 45.15
N THR A 139 33.39 -14.81 44.36
CA THR A 139 32.18 -14.27 43.77
C THR A 139 31.96 -14.90 42.40
N LEU A 140 30.72 -15.32 42.14
CA LEU A 140 30.26 -15.91 40.89
C LEU A 140 29.18 -15.00 40.28
N LEU A 141 28.92 -15.15 38.98
CA LEU A 141 27.92 -14.35 38.24
C LEU A 141 28.07 -12.83 38.45
N GLY A 142 29.29 -12.30 38.27
CA GLY A 142 29.53 -10.85 38.39
C GLY A 142 29.30 -10.27 39.79
N GLY A 143 29.20 -11.10 40.84
CA GLY A 143 29.01 -10.66 42.22
C GLY A 143 27.66 -10.99 42.83
N GLU A 144 26.72 -11.57 42.06
CA GLU A 144 25.39 -11.93 42.57
C GLU A 144 25.43 -13.09 43.59
N ILE A 145 26.43 -13.98 43.50
CA ILE A 145 26.61 -15.10 44.41
C ILE A 145 27.99 -15.03 45.03
N ALA A 146 28.05 -15.07 46.35
CA ALA A 146 29.29 -15.29 47.09
C ALA A 146 29.31 -16.71 47.66
N VAL A 147 30.37 -17.46 47.36
CA VAL A 147 30.68 -18.77 47.94
C VAL A 147 31.93 -18.62 48.80
N GLY A 148 31.81 -18.82 50.10
CA GLY A 148 32.91 -18.79 51.06
C GLY A 148 33.14 -20.15 51.70
N LEU A 149 34.40 -20.54 51.88
CA LEU A 149 34.77 -21.73 52.63
C LEU A 149 35.27 -21.32 54.01
N SER A 150 34.53 -21.64 55.06
CA SER A 150 34.94 -21.35 56.44
C SER A 150 35.91 -22.41 56.95
N ARG A 151 35.61 -23.70 56.70
CA ARG A 151 36.43 -24.83 57.14
C ARG A 151 36.22 -26.04 56.25
N ALA A 152 37.31 -26.66 55.81
CA ALA A 152 37.36 -27.99 55.22
C ALA A 152 38.05 -28.95 56.20
N SER A 153 37.46 -30.13 56.43
CA SER A 153 38.05 -31.18 57.24
C SER A 153 37.98 -32.51 56.49
N GLN A 154 39.12 -32.96 55.97
CA GLN A 154 39.21 -34.26 55.30
C GLN A 154 38.87 -35.41 56.25
N ALA A 155 39.31 -35.33 57.52
CA ALA A 155 39.06 -36.37 58.52
C ALA A 155 37.58 -36.56 58.88
N LEU A 156 36.78 -35.50 58.76
CA LEU A 156 35.34 -35.54 59.02
C LEU A 156 34.50 -35.60 57.73
N GLU A 157 35.15 -35.54 56.57
CA GLU A 157 34.54 -35.44 55.24
C GLU A 157 33.46 -34.33 55.14
N ILE A 158 33.66 -33.23 55.87
CA ILE A 158 32.72 -32.11 55.94
C ILE A 158 33.44 -30.81 55.57
N ALA A 159 32.76 -29.98 54.77
CA ALA A 159 33.12 -28.60 54.51
C ALA A 159 31.99 -27.67 54.99
N THR A 160 32.33 -26.67 55.81
CA THR A 160 31.45 -25.58 56.20
C THR A 160 31.56 -24.46 55.18
N VAL A 161 30.50 -24.27 54.39
CA VAL A 161 30.46 -23.36 53.24
C VAL A 161 29.38 -22.31 53.47
N THR A 162 29.67 -21.05 53.20
CA THR A 162 28.67 -19.97 53.20
C THR A 162 28.32 -19.62 51.77
N ILE A 163 27.04 -19.74 51.41
CA ILE A 163 26.53 -19.41 50.08
C ILE A 163 25.41 -18.41 50.25
N ASN A 164 25.54 -17.23 49.64
CA ASN A 164 24.56 -16.14 49.72
C ASN A 164 24.10 -15.85 51.16
N ASN A 165 25.07 -15.62 52.06
CA ASN A 165 24.88 -15.35 53.49
C ASN A 165 24.23 -16.47 54.33
N LYS A 166 24.13 -17.69 53.80
CA LYS A 166 23.69 -18.87 54.56
C LYS A 166 24.80 -19.89 54.67
N THR A 167 25.05 -20.37 55.88
CA THR A 167 26.05 -21.39 56.15
C THR A 167 25.45 -22.78 56.01
N HIS A 168 26.16 -23.66 55.33
CA HIS A 168 25.81 -25.04 55.04
C HIS A 168 26.99 -25.94 55.40
N GLU A 169 26.71 -27.10 55.98
CA GLU A 169 27.68 -28.18 56.07
C GLU A 169 27.44 -29.15 54.93
N LEU A 170 28.44 -29.30 54.06
CA LEU A 170 28.35 -30.13 52.86
C LEU A 170 29.38 -31.25 52.94
N ARG A 171 28.96 -32.44 52.50
CA ARG A 171 29.83 -33.58 52.16
C ARG A 171 30.04 -33.66 50.66
N ALA A 172 31.09 -34.35 50.23
CA ALA A 172 31.32 -34.59 48.81
C ALA A 172 30.08 -35.19 48.13
N GLY A 173 29.69 -34.63 46.99
CA GLY A 173 28.47 -34.97 46.24
C GLY A 173 27.22 -34.17 46.66
N GLN A 174 27.22 -33.49 47.81
CA GLN A 174 26.09 -32.65 48.21
C GLN A 174 26.11 -31.30 47.50
N SER A 175 24.93 -30.70 47.38
CA SER A 175 24.76 -29.45 46.66
C SER A 175 23.77 -28.51 47.33
N VAL A 176 23.94 -27.22 47.03
CA VAL A 176 23.03 -26.15 47.43
C VAL A 176 22.54 -25.48 46.17
N SER A 177 21.23 -25.37 46.03
CA SER A 177 20.59 -24.71 44.89
C SER A 177 19.92 -23.41 45.32
N LEU A 178 20.06 -22.39 44.50
CA LEU A 178 19.49 -21.06 44.67
C LEU A 178 18.73 -20.68 43.41
N GLU A 179 17.58 -20.02 43.58
CA GLU A 179 16.83 -19.47 42.45
C GLU A 179 17.14 -17.97 42.33
N LEU A 180 17.70 -17.57 41.19
CA LEU A 180 18.15 -16.21 40.90
C LEU A 180 17.73 -15.85 39.48
N SER A 181 17.00 -14.74 39.33
CA SER A 181 16.66 -14.17 38.01
C SER A 181 16.06 -15.19 37.02
N GLY A 182 15.16 -16.08 37.50
CA GLY A 182 14.51 -17.11 36.67
C GLY A 182 15.38 -18.35 36.38
N LYS A 183 16.53 -18.48 37.02
CA LYS A 183 17.44 -19.64 36.90
C LYS A 183 17.61 -20.34 38.23
N ARG A 184 17.83 -21.65 38.18
CA ARG A 184 18.28 -22.45 39.31
C ARG A 184 19.77 -22.67 39.19
N CYS A 185 20.52 -22.06 40.10
CA CYS A 185 21.97 -22.19 40.19
C CYS A 185 22.34 -23.15 41.31
N THR A 186 23.16 -24.14 41.01
CA THR A 186 23.56 -25.21 41.93
C THR A 186 25.07 -25.16 42.14
N THR A 187 25.48 -25.12 43.40
CA THR A 187 26.88 -25.34 43.81
C THR A 187 26.99 -26.74 44.38
N VAL A 188 27.87 -27.57 43.81
CA VAL A 188 28.13 -28.95 44.23
C VAL A 188 29.52 -29.04 44.83
N LEU A 189 29.64 -29.63 46.02
CA LEU A 189 30.95 -29.96 46.59
C LEU A 189 31.47 -31.23 45.92
N LYS A 190 32.56 -31.13 45.17
CA LYS A 190 33.18 -32.26 44.45
C LYS A 190 34.11 -33.08 45.32
N GLY A 191 34.87 -32.43 46.20
CA GLY A 191 35.85 -33.10 47.03
C GLY A 191 36.45 -32.18 48.09
N ILE A 192 37.02 -32.79 49.12
CA ILE A 192 37.62 -32.12 50.27
C ILE A 192 39.09 -32.54 50.36
N GLY A 193 39.98 -31.55 50.29
CA GLY A 193 41.41 -31.70 50.54
C GLY A 193 41.77 -31.36 51.99
N TYR A 194 43.07 -31.28 52.29
CA TYR A 194 43.57 -31.03 53.64
C TYR A 194 43.10 -29.68 54.22
N ASP A 195 43.19 -28.61 53.44
CA ASP A 195 42.81 -27.24 53.81
C ASP A 195 41.95 -26.54 52.74
N SER A 196 41.41 -27.31 51.80
CA SER A 196 40.70 -26.81 50.63
C SER A 196 39.50 -27.67 50.26
N ALA A 197 38.55 -27.09 49.51
CA ALA A 197 37.42 -27.81 48.94
C ALA A 197 37.21 -27.43 47.47
N GLY A 198 36.95 -28.43 46.64
CA GLY A 198 36.66 -28.28 45.22
C GLY A 198 35.17 -28.21 44.96
N PHE A 199 34.73 -27.24 44.17
CA PHE A 199 33.34 -26.97 43.86
C PHE A 199 33.11 -26.98 42.36
N GLU A 200 31.92 -27.42 41.96
CA GLU A 200 31.35 -27.17 40.63
C GLU A 200 30.13 -26.29 40.80
N PHE A 201 30.05 -25.22 40.03
CA PHE A 201 28.90 -24.33 39.97
C PHE A 201 28.30 -24.35 38.59
N PHE A 202 26.97 -24.41 38.50
CA PHE A 202 26.26 -24.32 37.23
C PHE A 202 24.88 -23.71 37.42
N CYS A 203 24.37 -23.05 36.39
CA CYS A 203 23.01 -22.52 36.36
C CYS A 203 22.19 -23.14 35.23
N LYS A 204 20.91 -23.37 35.49
CA LYS A 204 19.96 -23.84 34.48
C LYS A 204 18.70 -22.97 34.50
N PRO A 205 18.09 -22.66 33.34
CA PRO A 205 16.79 -22.01 33.30
C PRO A 205 15.76 -22.81 34.10
N ILE A 206 14.90 -22.14 34.87
CA ILE A 206 13.75 -22.80 35.48
C ILE A 206 12.73 -23.04 34.36
N PRO A 207 12.34 -24.29 34.07
CA PRO A 207 11.39 -24.56 33.00
C PRO A 207 10.06 -23.85 33.32
N PRO A 208 9.41 -23.21 32.32
CA PRO A 208 8.11 -22.58 32.53
C PRO A 208 7.12 -23.64 33.03
N LYS A 209 6.33 -23.31 34.06
CA LYS A 209 5.26 -24.20 34.51
C LYS A 209 4.30 -24.39 33.34
N SER A 210 4.23 -25.62 32.82
CA SER A 210 3.19 -25.97 31.85
C SER A 210 1.85 -25.77 32.54
N HIS A 211 1.07 -24.80 32.07
CA HIS A 211 -0.34 -24.69 32.43
C HIS A 211 -1.02 -25.97 31.95
N GLN A 212 -1.31 -26.88 32.89
CA GLN A 212 -2.32 -27.93 32.74
C GLN A 212 -3.68 -27.34 33.09
#